data_AF-A0A961DHX8-F1
#
_entry.id   AF-A0A961DHX8-F1
#
_cell.length_a   1.000
_cell.length_b   1.000
_cell.length_c   1.000
_cell.angle_alpha   90.00
_cell.angle_beta   90.00
_cell.angle_gamma   90.00
#
_symmetry.space_group_name_H-M   'P 1'
#
loop_
_entity.id
_entity.type
_entity.pdbx_description
1 polymer ?
#
loop_
_entity_poly.entity_id
_entity_poly.type
_entity_poly.pdbx_seq_one_letter_code
_entity_poly.pdbx_strand_id
1 'polypeptide(L)'
;MSQLSIRSAVPPRDLAATISAQSVLRAGWAVALVYLGISVLTLVDLWVTRSWGAAALLPFGAIVVVILALIVMMRGPSRWTGALYLTVGTVACFAWVYGLLSIDPGLDHSGLFLINRVTVALLLIGAVGTRLINGVAWCTIGFVLGSAATAAAQFSLGLPPNPGFGPLVTLAVYLVVILLFVLIRRYQRRFTPDFSAVEAETARMAGQRELEERAVALLHDTVLNDLAVIANSKEYLDERAQERILRDIAAVSTAQVEPGADVIHGGAEAFRNELLAVMSDFRWRGLTVEVGGGDALSAELAPAAAAAL
;
A
#
# COMPACT_ATOMS: atom_id res chain seq x y z
N MET A 1 32.75 -13.82 0.67
CA MET A 1 32.41 -12.39 0.51
C MET A 1 30.90 -12.24 0.66
N SER A 2 30.49 -11.41 1.61
CA SER A 2 29.13 -11.27 2.13
C SER A 2 28.27 -10.39 1.20
N GLN A 3 27.21 -10.95 0.63
CA GLN A 3 26.18 -10.21 -0.09
C GLN A 3 25.30 -9.44 0.91
N LEU A 4 25.51 -8.12 0.99
CA LEU A 4 24.66 -7.18 1.73
C LEU A 4 23.37 -6.96 0.94
N SER A 5 22.35 -7.78 1.24
CA SER A 5 20.97 -7.53 0.82
C SER A 5 20.45 -6.30 1.58
N ILE A 6 20.46 -5.13 0.93
CA ILE A 6 19.75 -3.94 1.41
C ILE A 6 18.25 -4.21 1.27
N ARG A 7 17.63 -4.72 2.33
CA ARG A 7 16.17 -4.78 2.46
C ARG A 7 15.65 -3.37 2.66
N SER A 8 15.14 -2.75 1.60
CA SER A 8 14.37 -1.50 1.69
C SER A 8 13.15 -1.73 2.60
N ALA A 9 13.20 -1.19 3.81
CA ALA A 9 12.18 -1.32 4.84
C ALA A 9 10.95 -0.41 4.62
N VAL A 10 10.56 -0.16 3.36
CA VAL A 10 9.39 0.67 3.04
C VAL A 10 8.28 -0.24 2.53
N PRO A 11 7.19 -0.45 3.29
CA PRO A 11 6.08 -1.26 2.81
C PRO A 11 5.47 -0.61 1.57
N PRO A 12 5.04 -1.41 0.57
CA PRO A 12 4.41 -0.91 -0.65
C PRO A 12 3.28 0.08 -0.30
N ARG A 13 3.26 1.26 -0.94
CA ARG A 13 2.29 2.33 -0.62
C ARG A 13 0.82 1.89 -0.72
N ASP A 14 0.50 0.90 -1.54
CA ASP A 14 -0.84 0.32 -1.60
C ASP A 14 -1.27 -0.40 -0.31
N LEU A 15 -0.31 -0.98 0.44
CA LEU A 15 -0.55 -1.50 1.79
C LEU A 15 -0.77 -0.35 2.78
N ALA A 16 0.07 0.69 2.75
CA ALA A 16 -0.06 1.87 3.62
C ALA A 16 -1.40 2.59 3.43
N ALA A 17 -1.84 2.76 2.17
CA ALA A 17 -3.14 3.31 1.85
C ALA A 17 -4.25 2.39 2.40
N THR A 18 -4.23 1.09 2.09
CA THR A 18 -5.26 0.14 2.56
C THR A 18 -5.40 0.12 4.08
N ILE A 19 -4.28 0.23 4.80
CA ILE A 19 -4.25 0.35 6.26
C ILE A 19 -4.93 1.64 6.75
N SER A 20 -4.74 2.78 6.06
CA SER A 20 -5.38 4.05 6.46
C SER A 20 -6.90 4.10 6.21
N ALA A 21 -7.41 3.35 5.22
CA ALA A 21 -8.86 3.17 5.07
C ALA A 21 -9.44 2.35 6.22
N GLN A 22 -8.77 1.24 6.55
CA GLN A 22 -9.23 0.33 7.58
C GLN A 22 -9.16 0.98 8.97
N SER A 23 -8.19 1.87 9.22
CA SER A 23 -8.11 2.62 10.48
C SER A 23 -9.28 3.59 10.65
N VAL A 24 -9.73 4.29 9.60
CA VAL A 24 -10.92 5.16 9.65
C VAL A 24 -12.20 4.35 9.92
N LEU A 25 -12.34 3.19 9.28
CA LEU A 25 -13.48 2.31 9.50
C LEU A 25 -13.49 1.73 10.93
N ARG A 26 -12.32 1.36 11.47
CA ARG A 26 -12.16 0.94 12.87
C ARG A 26 -12.34 2.08 13.87
N ALA A 27 -12.04 3.32 13.50
CA ALA A 27 -12.35 4.49 14.32
C ALA A 27 -13.87 4.62 14.54
N GLY A 28 -14.68 4.13 13.60
CA GLY A 28 -16.13 3.99 13.78
C GLY A 28 -16.51 3.19 15.04
N TRP A 29 -15.76 2.13 15.39
CA TRP A 29 -16.02 1.35 16.60
C TRP A 29 -15.74 2.14 17.88
N ALA A 30 -14.69 2.96 17.88
CA ALA A 30 -14.40 3.84 19.00
C ALA A 30 -15.52 4.89 19.18
N VAL A 31 -15.97 5.49 18.08
CA VAL A 31 -17.11 6.42 18.09
C VAL A 31 -18.38 5.74 18.60
N ALA A 32 -18.68 4.52 18.12
CA ALA A 32 -19.82 3.75 18.60
C ALA A 32 -19.75 3.48 20.10
N LEU A 33 -18.57 3.09 20.61
CA LEU A 33 -18.37 2.82 22.03
C LEU A 33 -18.52 4.08 22.89
N VAL A 34 -18.01 5.23 22.43
CA VAL A 34 -18.24 6.53 23.08
C VAL A 34 -19.74 6.86 23.09
N TYR A 35 -20.44 6.66 21.97
CA TYR A 35 -21.87 6.95 21.86
C TYR A 35 -22.71 6.09 22.83
N LEU A 36 -22.38 4.80 22.93
CA LEU A 36 -22.98 3.87 23.90
C LEU A 36 -22.64 4.27 25.34
N GLY A 37 -21.39 4.66 25.61
CA GLY A 37 -20.97 5.15 26.92
C GLY A 37 -21.76 6.39 27.37
N ILE A 38 -21.94 7.38 26.48
CA ILE A 38 -22.79 8.54 26.79
C ILE A 38 -24.24 8.09 27.00
N SER A 39 -24.73 7.08 26.27
CA SER A 39 -26.08 6.54 26.47
C SER A 39 -26.26 5.93 27.87
N VAL A 40 -25.24 5.20 28.37
CA VAL A 40 -25.23 4.70 29.76
C VAL A 40 -25.30 5.87 30.74
N LEU A 41 -24.47 6.90 30.56
CA LEU A 41 -24.46 8.06 31.46
C LEU A 41 -25.81 8.78 31.47
N THR A 42 -26.42 9.00 30.30
CA THR A 42 -27.75 9.62 30.21
C THR A 42 -28.82 8.76 30.86
N LEU A 43 -28.72 7.43 30.74
CA LEU A 43 -29.67 6.53 31.39
C LEU A 43 -29.52 6.52 32.91
N VAL A 44 -28.28 6.56 33.43
CA VAL A 44 -28.01 6.71 34.87
C VAL A 44 -28.59 8.02 35.37
N ASP A 45 -28.36 9.13 34.66
CA ASP A 45 -28.90 10.45 35.00
C ASP A 45 -30.43 10.43 35.05
N LEU A 46 -31.09 9.87 34.03
CA LEU A 46 -32.56 9.72 34.01
C LEU A 46 -33.07 8.80 35.13
N TRP A 47 -32.34 7.74 35.45
CA TRP A 47 -32.70 6.82 36.52
C TRP A 47 -32.68 7.51 37.89
N VAL A 48 -31.66 8.33 38.14
CA VAL A 48 -31.51 9.09 39.40
C VAL A 48 -32.52 10.25 39.48
N THR A 49 -32.68 11.02 38.40
CA THR A 49 -33.52 12.22 38.40
C THR A 49 -35.02 11.92 38.34
N ARG A 50 -35.42 10.85 37.65
CA ARG A 50 -36.84 10.48 37.47
C ARG A 50 -37.27 9.23 38.25
N SER A 51 -36.39 8.62 39.03
CA SER A 51 -36.68 7.49 39.92
C SER A 51 -37.37 6.31 39.21
N TRP A 52 -36.93 5.98 37.99
CA TRP A 52 -37.53 4.92 37.14
C TRP A 52 -37.50 3.49 37.72
N GLY A 53 -36.90 3.30 38.90
CA GLY A 53 -36.97 2.05 39.65
C GLY A 53 -36.48 0.84 38.86
N ALA A 54 -37.16 -0.30 39.00
CA ALA A 54 -36.82 -1.53 38.31
C ALA A 54 -37.13 -1.52 36.80
N ALA A 55 -37.97 -0.59 36.33
CA ALA A 55 -38.34 -0.52 34.91
C ALA A 55 -37.14 -0.15 34.02
N ALA A 56 -36.16 0.59 34.56
CA ALA A 56 -34.92 0.93 33.86
C ALA A 56 -33.99 -0.27 33.61
N LEU A 57 -34.20 -1.42 34.26
CA LEU A 57 -33.34 -2.60 34.10
C LEU A 57 -33.33 -3.13 32.66
N LEU A 58 -34.46 -3.08 31.97
CA LEU A 58 -34.57 -3.53 30.59
C LEU A 58 -33.69 -2.69 29.63
N PRO A 59 -33.82 -1.34 29.57
CA PRO A 59 -32.94 -0.53 28.73
C PRO A 59 -31.46 -0.59 29.16
N PHE A 60 -31.16 -0.73 30.46
CA PHE A 60 -29.79 -0.95 30.94
C PHE A 60 -29.19 -2.25 30.39
N GLY A 61 -29.93 -3.36 30.54
CA GLY A 61 -29.51 -4.67 30.05
C GLY A 61 -29.29 -4.66 28.53
N ALA A 62 -30.19 -4.01 27.79
CA ALA A 62 -30.06 -3.85 26.35
C ALA A 62 -28.76 -3.15 25.95
N ILE A 63 -28.42 -2.00 26.55
CA ILE A 63 -27.15 -1.32 26.24
C ILE A 63 -25.94 -2.17 26.59
N VAL A 64 -25.94 -2.81 27.77
CA VAL A 64 -24.82 -3.66 28.19
C VAL A 64 -24.60 -4.79 27.19
N VAL A 65 -25.68 -5.41 26.71
CA VAL A 65 -25.61 -6.45 25.67
C VAL A 65 -25.00 -5.92 24.37
N VAL A 66 -25.38 -4.73 23.91
CA VAL A 66 -24.79 -4.10 22.71
C VAL A 66 -23.31 -3.82 22.89
N ILE A 67 -22.91 -3.26 24.05
CA ILE A 67 -21.50 -2.98 24.36
C ILE A 67 -20.68 -4.27 24.38
N LEU A 68 -21.16 -5.32 25.03
CA LEU A 68 -20.48 -6.61 25.08
C LEU A 68 -20.35 -7.23 23.68
N ALA A 69 -21.41 -7.19 22.87
CA ALA A 69 -21.38 -7.67 21.50
C ALA A 69 -20.37 -6.88 20.64
N LEU A 70 -20.29 -5.55 20.82
CA LEU A 70 -19.29 -4.71 20.16
C LEU A 70 -17.86 -5.10 20.57
N ILE A 71 -17.60 -5.30 21.86
CA ILE A 71 -16.28 -5.71 22.38
C ILE A 71 -15.87 -7.09 21.81
N VAL A 72 -16.80 -8.04 21.73
CA VAL A 72 -16.55 -9.36 21.12
C VAL A 72 -16.17 -9.20 19.64
N MET A 73 -16.89 -8.35 18.91
CA MET A 73 -16.58 -8.05 17.51
C MET A 73 -15.20 -7.40 17.35
N MET A 74 -14.83 -6.47 18.25
CA MET A 74 -13.52 -5.79 18.22
C MET A 74 -12.35 -6.76 18.47
N ARG A 75 -12.54 -7.79 19.30
CA ARG A 75 -11.50 -8.79 19.59
C ARG A 75 -11.24 -9.76 18.44
N GLY A 76 -12.26 -10.08 17.66
CA GLY A 76 -12.16 -11.01 16.54
C GLY A 76 -12.98 -10.54 15.34
N PRO A 77 -12.55 -9.50 14.60
CA PRO A 77 -13.33 -8.94 13.52
C PRO A 77 -13.43 -9.93 12.36
N SER A 78 -14.61 -10.49 12.18
CA SER A 78 -14.93 -11.48 11.15
C SER A 78 -16.38 -11.27 10.70
N ARG A 79 -16.72 -11.71 9.47
CA ARG A 79 -18.09 -11.56 8.95
C ARG A 79 -19.14 -12.19 9.89
N TRP A 80 -18.76 -13.28 10.56
CA TRP A 80 -19.60 -13.96 11.55
C TRP A 80 -19.81 -13.12 12.81
N THR A 81 -18.75 -12.55 13.37
CA THR A 81 -18.88 -11.67 14.56
C THR A 81 -19.61 -10.38 14.25
N GLY A 82 -19.48 -9.83 13.03
CA GLY A 82 -20.28 -8.70 12.56
C GLY A 82 -21.77 -9.03 12.41
N ALA A 83 -22.11 -10.19 11.83
CA ALA A 83 -23.49 -10.65 11.74
C ALA A 83 -24.09 -10.94 13.13
N LEU A 84 -23.30 -11.53 14.03
CA LEU A 84 -23.69 -11.75 15.42
C LEU A 84 -23.95 -10.42 16.14
N TYR A 85 -23.06 -9.43 15.98
CA TYR A 85 -23.24 -8.10 16.54
C TYR A 85 -24.52 -7.44 16.03
N LEU A 86 -24.81 -7.52 14.72
CA LEU A 86 -26.02 -6.94 14.16
C LEU A 86 -27.28 -7.64 14.66
N THR A 87 -27.30 -8.98 14.68
CA THR A 87 -28.47 -9.72 15.16
C THR A 87 -28.75 -9.45 16.63
N VAL A 88 -27.75 -9.60 17.50
CA VAL A 88 -27.85 -9.32 18.93
C VAL A 88 -28.18 -7.84 19.16
N GLY A 89 -27.50 -6.94 18.46
CA GLY A 89 -27.70 -5.51 18.60
C GLY A 89 -29.06 -5.04 18.09
N THR A 90 -29.64 -5.69 17.08
CA THR A 90 -31.00 -5.39 16.60
C THR A 90 -32.05 -5.76 17.65
N VAL A 91 -31.92 -6.96 18.25
CA VAL A 91 -32.82 -7.40 19.34
C VAL A 91 -32.67 -6.49 20.56
N ALA A 92 -31.44 -6.13 20.92
CA ALA A 92 -31.18 -5.20 22.00
C ALA A 92 -31.66 -3.77 21.69
N CYS A 93 -31.59 -3.32 20.43
CA CYS A 93 -32.13 -2.04 19.99
C CYS A 93 -33.65 -2.00 20.18
N PHE A 94 -34.36 -3.07 19.81
CA PHE A 94 -35.78 -3.20 20.09
C PHE A 94 -36.07 -3.11 21.59
N ALA A 95 -35.36 -3.88 22.42
CA ALA A 95 -35.53 -3.88 23.88
C ALA A 95 -35.21 -2.51 24.51
N TRP A 96 -34.20 -1.81 23.99
CA TRP A 96 -33.85 -0.44 24.40
C TRP A 96 -34.99 0.54 24.15
N VAL A 97 -35.48 0.61 22.91
CA VAL A 97 -36.53 1.55 22.51
C VAL A 97 -37.84 1.21 23.20
N TYR A 98 -38.22 -0.07 23.20
CA TYR A 98 -39.41 -0.55 23.89
C TYR A 98 -39.35 -0.21 25.38
N GLY A 99 -38.22 -0.48 26.04
CA GLY A 99 -38.02 -0.17 27.45
C GLY A 99 -38.18 1.31 27.76
N LEU A 100 -37.50 2.18 27.01
CA LEU A 100 -37.62 3.63 27.20
C LEU A 100 -39.04 4.15 27.00
N LEU A 101 -39.69 3.76 25.90
CA LEU A 101 -41.03 4.24 25.56
C LEU A 101 -42.12 3.64 26.47
N SER A 102 -41.90 2.45 27.03
CA SER A 102 -42.80 1.87 28.03
C SER A 102 -42.78 2.62 29.36
N ILE A 103 -41.65 3.27 29.70
CA ILE A 103 -41.50 4.08 30.92
C ILE A 103 -42.02 5.51 30.69
N ASP A 104 -41.64 6.12 29.57
CA ASP A 104 -42.03 7.49 29.22
C ASP A 104 -42.33 7.61 27.71
N PRO A 105 -43.61 7.49 27.31
CA PRO A 105 -44.02 7.67 25.92
C PRO A 105 -43.71 9.07 25.36
N GLY A 106 -43.56 10.09 26.22
CA GLY A 106 -43.22 11.46 25.80
C GLY A 106 -41.83 11.60 25.18
N LEU A 107 -40.97 10.60 25.37
CA LEU A 107 -39.64 10.53 24.72
C LEU A 107 -39.73 10.39 23.20
N ASP A 108 -40.86 9.92 22.66
CA ASP A 108 -41.04 9.79 21.20
C ASP A 108 -40.98 11.16 20.48
N HIS A 109 -41.31 12.25 21.17
CA HIS A 109 -41.31 13.59 20.58
C HIS A 109 -40.10 14.42 21.06
N SER A 110 -39.78 14.33 22.35
CA SER A 110 -38.74 15.15 22.98
C SER A 110 -37.36 14.47 23.04
N GLY A 111 -37.33 13.15 22.95
CA GLY A 111 -36.18 12.30 23.23
C GLY A 111 -35.71 11.47 22.04
N LEU A 112 -36.09 11.82 20.80
CA LEU A 112 -35.71 11.08 19.59
C LEU A 112 -34.20 10.85 19.46
N PHE A 113 -33.39 11.76 19.99
CA PHE A 113 -31.94 11.61 20.02
C PHE A 113 -31.49 10.47 20.94
N LEU A 114 -32.14 10.27 22.10
CA LEU A 114 -31.85 9.20 23.05
C LEU A 114 -32.28 7.83 22.51
N ILE A 115 -33.47 7.78 21.91
CA ILE A 115 -34.05 6.58 21.30
C ILE A 115 -33.12 6.02 20.21
N ASN A 116 -32.60 6.91 19.36
CA ASN A 116 -31.83 6.53 18.18
C ASN A 116 -30.36 6.17 18.42
N ARG A 117 -29.87 6.23 19.66
CA ARG A 117 -28.44 6.04 19.92
C ARG A 117 -27.93 4.64 19.62
N VAL A 118 -28.73 3.62 19.94
CA VAL A 118 -28.38 2.23 19.65
C VAL A 118 -28.38 1.98 18.14
N THR A 119 -29.33 2.55 17.41
CA THR A 119 -29.36 2.53 15.93
C THR A 119 -28.10 3.14 15.33
N VAL A 120 -27.64 4.28 15.85
CA VAL A 120 -26.39 4.91 15.41
C VAL A 120 -25.18 4.01 15.70
N ALA A 121 -25.13 3.37 16.86
CA ALA A 121 -24.06 2.42 17.18
C ALA A 121 -24.05 1.17 16.28
N LEU A 122 -25.22 0.67 15.87
CA LEU A 122 -25.34 -0.43 14.91
C LEU A 122 -24.85 -0.03 13.51
N LEU A 123 -25.19 1.17 13.08
CA LEU A 123 -24.73 1.74 11.81
C LEU A 123 -23.20 1.86 11.77
N LEU A 124 -22.57 2.21 12.90
CA LEU A 124 -21.11 2.40 13.01
C LEU A 124 -20.31 1.09 13.10
N ILE A 125 -20.91 -0.06 12.76
CA ILE A 125 -20.22 -1.34 12.61
C ILE A 125 -19.03 -1.28 11.64
N GLY A 126 -19.02 -0.35 10.68
CA GLY A 126 -17.93 -0.15 9.73
C GLY A 126 -17.62 -1.40 8.86
N ALA A 127 -16.45 -1.42 8.23
CA ALA A 127 -16.05 -2.56 7.41
C ALA A 127 -15.51 -3.71 8.27
N VAL A 128 -16.28 -4.78 8.35
CA VAL A 128 -15.87 -6.07 8.93
C VAL A 128 -14.95 -6.87 7.97
N GLY A 129 -14.47 -6.26 6.88
CA GLY A 129 -13.64 -6.91 5.87
C GLY A 129 -12.64 -5.97 5.18
N THR A 130 -11.81 -6.55 4.30
CA THR A 130 -10.68 -5.84 3.68
C THR A 130 -11.07 -4.79 2.64
N ARG A 131 -12.29 -4.86 2.09
CA ARG A 131 -12.79 -3.97 1.02
C ARG A 131 -13.68 -2.86 1.58
N LEU A 132 -13.43 -1.63 1.15
CA LEU A 132 -14.17 -0.42 1.55
C LEU A 132 -15.67 -0.50 1.22
N ILE A 133 -16.00 -1.07 0.05
CA ILE A 133 -17.38 -1.26 -0.41
C ILE A 133 -18.18 -2.15 0.55
N ASN A 134 -17.53 -3.13 1.18
CA ASN A 134 -18.21 -3.96 2.17
C ASN A 134 -18.56 -3.14 3.41
N GLY A 135 -17.78 -2.12 3.77
CA GLY A 135 -18.09 -1.21 4.89
C GLY A 135 -19.38 -0.43 4.66
N VAL A 136 -19.58 0.11 3.46
CA VAL A 136 -20.84 0.78 3.10
C VAL A 136 -22.02 -0.17 3.26
N ALA A 137 -21.92 -1.38 2.70
CA ALA A 137 -22.98 -2.37 2.80
C ALA A 137 -23.31 -2.74 4.27
N TRP A 138 -22.29 -2.98 5.11
CA TRP A 138 -22.50 -3.27 6.53
C TRP A 138 -23.14 -2.11 7.29
N CYS A 139 -22.73 -0.86 7.02
CA CYS A 139 -23.33 0.32 7.62
C CYS A 139 -24.79 0.50 7.18
N THR A 140 -25.10 0.27 5.91
CA THR A 140 -26.48 0.31 5.40
C THR A 140 -27.33 -0.79 6.04
N ILE A 141 -26.80 -2.00 6.18
CA ILE A 141 -27.51 -3.10 6.88
C ILE A 141 -27.76 -2.72 8.34
N GLY A 142 -26.76 -2.19 9.05
CA GLY A 142 -26.90 -1.73 10.43
C GLY A 142 -27.94 -0.62 10.59
N PHE A 143 -27.97 0.34 9.65
CA PHE A 143 -29.00 1.38 9.59
C PHE A 143 -30.41 0.77 9.41
N VAL A 144 -30.60 -0.07 8.39
CA VAL A 144 -31.91 -0.68 8.10
C VAL A 144 -32.39 -1.51 9.28
N LEU A 145 -31.54 -2.36 9.85
CA LEU A 145 -31.90 -3.21 10.97
C LEU A 145 -32.22 -2.39 12.23
N GLY A 146 -31.40 -1.40 12.58
CA GLY A 146 -31.66 -0.58 13.75
C GLY A 146 -32.91 0.30 13.58
N SER A 147 -33.11 0.92 12.41
CA SER A 147 -34.33 1.67 12.13
C SER A 147 -35.58 0.80 12.12
N ALA A 148 -35.50 -0.43 11.59
CA ALA A 148 -36.59 -1.39 11.64
C ALA A 148 -36.90 -1.82 13.08
N ALA A 149 -35.88 -2.03 13.92
CA ALA A 149 -36.06 -2.35 15.33
C ALA A 149 -36.73 -1.21 16.11
N THR A 150 -36.31 0.04 15.86
CA THR A 150 -36.97 1.23 16.44
C THR A 150 -38.43 1.32 16.03
N ALA A 151 -38.71 1.20 14.73
CA ALA A 151 -40.08 1.25 14.20
C ALA A 151 -40.95 0.10 14.75
N ALA A 152 -40.40 -1.11 14.85
CA ALA A 152 -41.09 -2.25 15.42
C ALA A 152 -41.43 -2.05 16.91
N ALA A 153 -40.51 -1.46 17.69
CA ALA A 153 -40.76 -1.13 19.09
C ALA A 153 -41.87 -0.08 19.24
N GLN A 154 -41.84 1.00 18.45
CA GLN A 154 -42.91 2.01 18.43
C GLN A 154 -44.26 1.39 18.05
N PHE A 155 -44.28 0.56 16.99
CA PHE A 155 -45.49 -0.13 16.55
C PHE A 155 -46.06 -1.06 17.62
N SER A 156 -45.20 -1.79 18.35
CA SER A 156 -45.63 -2.68 19.44
C SER A 156 -46.27 -1.95 20.62
N LEU A 157 -46.00 -0.64 20.77
CA LEU A 157 -46.59 0.23 21.78
C LEU A 157 -47.78 1.04 21.24
N GLY A 158 -48.22 0.79 20.00
CA GLY A 158 -49.30 1.53 19.34
C GLY A 158 -48.95 2.97 18.96
N LEU A 159 -47.67 3.32 18.95
CA LEU A 159 -47.18 4.65 18.56
C LEU A 159 -46.95 4.71 17.05
N PRO A 160 -47.15 5.88 16.41
CA PRO A 160 -46.82 6.05 15.01
C PRO A 160 -45.31 5.84 14.81
N PRO A 161 -44.88 5.06 13.78
CA PRO A 161 -43.47 4.80 13.57
C PRO A 161 -42.76 6.10 13.16
N ASN A 162 -41.91 6.58 14.06
CA ASN A 162 -41.06 7.74 13.85
C ASN A 162 -39.61 7.37 14.20
N PRO A 163 -38.88 6.71 13.28
CA PRO A 163 -37.48 6.37 13.51
C PRO A 163 -36.57 7.60 13.64
N GLY A 164 -37.08 8.81 13.44
CA GLY A 164 -36.34 10.06 13.53
C GLY A 164 -35.26 10.23 12.46
N PHE A 165 -34.71 11.44 12.37
CA PHE A 165 -33.70 11.77 11.37
C PHE A 165 -32.25 11.47 11.82
N GLY A 166 -32.02 11.21 13.11
CA GLY A 166 -30.67 11.03 13.68
C GLY A 166 -29.83 9.95 12.98
N PRO A 167 -30.33 8.71 12.84
CA PRO A 167 -29.62 7.64 12.14
C PRO A 167 -29.40 7.94 10.65
N LEU A 168 -30.39 8.57 9.99
CA LEU A 168 -30.31 8.91 8.58
C LEU A 168 -29.25 9.99 8.31
N VAL A 169 -29.20 11.03 9.13
CA VAL A 169 -28.16 12.07 9.06
C VAL A 169 -26.79 11.46 9.32
N THR A 170 -26.68 10.56 10.30
CA THR A 170 -25.40 9.88 10.59
C THR A 170 -24.96 9.00 9.43
N LEU A 171 -25.88 8.27 8.78
CA LEU A 171 -25.59 7.51 7.56
C LEU A 171 -25.07 8.43 6.46
N ALA A 172 -25.77 9.54 6.19
CA ALA A 172 -25.38 10.50 5.17
C ALA A 172 -23.98 11.08 5.42
N VAL A 173 -23.70 11.51 6.65
CA VAL A 173 -22.37 12.02 7.05
C VAL A 173 -21.32 10.93 6.86
N TYR A 174 -21.58 9.70 7.28
CA TYR A 174 -20.63 8.60 7.15
C TYR A 174 -20.35 8.25 5.68
N LEU A 175 -21.37 8.24 4.82
CA LEU A 175 -21.23 8.04 3.38
C LEU A 175 -20.40 9.17 2.73
N VAL A 176 -20.62 10.42 3.14
CA VAL A 176 -19.83 11.57 2.66
C VAL A 176 -18.35 11.40 3.07
N VAL A 177 -18.07 11.00 4.31
CA VAL A 177 -16.70 10.73 4.78
C VAL A 177 -16.04 9.63 3.94
N ILE A 178 -16.74 8.53 3.68
CA ILE A 178 -16.23 7.44 2.83
C ILE A 178 -15.98 7.94 1.39
N LEU A 179 -16.92 8.68 0.81
CA LEU A 179 -16.80 9.23 -0.55
C LEU A 179 -15.60 10.17 -0.67
N LEU A 180 -15.44 11.06 0.30
CA LEU A 180 -14.33 12.01 0.36
C LEU A 180 -12.99 11.26 0.45
N PHE A 181 -12.93 10.18 1.22
CA PHE A 181 -11.75 9.32 1.29
C PHE A 181 -11.44 8.61 -0.05
N VAL A 182 -12.47 8.12 -0.75
CA VAL A 182 -12.33 7.52 -2.08
C VAL A 182 -11.85 8.55 -3.11
N LEU A 183 -12.39 9.77 -3.07
CA LEU A 183 -12.00 10.88 -3.94
C LEU A 183 -10.54 11.29 -3.71
N ILE A 184 -10.14 11.49 -2.44
CA ILE A 184 -8.74 11.80 -2.08
C ILE A 184 -7.80 10.71 -2.62
N ARG A 185 -8.14 9.43 -2.46
CA ARG A 185 -7.34 8.32 -3.00
C ARG A 185 -7.23 8.36 -4.51
N ARG A 186 -8.34 8.59 -5.21
CA ARG A 186 -8.36 8.65 -6.68
C ARG A 186 -7.53 9.83 -7.19
N TYR A 187 -7.56 10.95 -6.46
CA TYR A 187 -6.76 12.13 -6.76
C TYR A 187 -5.27 11.89 -6.51
N GLN A 188 -4.91 11.32 -5.35
CA GLN A 188 -3.52 10.96 -5.03
C GLN A 188 -2.92 9.98 -6.04
N ARG A 189 -3.68 8.99 -6.50
CA ARG A 189 -3.24 8.07 -7.56
C ARG A 189 -3.00 8.75 -8.91
N ARG A 190 -3.67 9.86 -9.19
CA ARG A 190 -3.49 10.62 -10.44
C ARG A 190 -2.30 11.59 -10.40
N PHE A 191 -1.95 12.10 -9.23
CA PHE A 191 -0.99 13.20 -9.07
C PHE A 191 0.36 12.79 -8.45
N THR A 192 0.57 11.51 -8.14
CA THR A 192 1.85 11.04 -7.60
C THR A 192 2.66 10.42 -8.73
N PRO A 193 3.77 11.05 -9.19
CA PRO A 193 4.72 10.39 -10.07
C PRO A 193 5.15 9.05 -9.47
N ASP A 194 5.38 8.06 -10.33
CA ASP A 194 5.78 6.73 -9.91
C ASP A 194 7.18 6.78 -9.29
N PHE A 195 7.25 7.09 -7.99
CA PHE A 195 8.52 7.20 -7.27
C PHE A 195 9.28 5.88 -7.26
N SER A 196 8.62 4.73 -7.45
CA SER A 196 9.29 3.45 -7.67
C SER A 196 9.99 3.41 -9.03
N ALA A 197 9.39 3.97 -10.07
CA ALA A 197 10.06 4.14 -11.36
C ALA A 197 11.24 5.12 -11.23
N VAL A 198 11.06 6.22 -10.50
CA VAL A 198 12.14 7.18 -10.22
C VAL A 198 13.26 6.53 -9.41
N GLU A 199 12.97 5.78 -8.35
CA GLU A 199 13.96 5.05 -7.53
C GLU A 199 14.69 3.96 -8.34
N ALA A 200 13.98 3.20 -9.16
CA ALA A 200 14.60 2.21 -10.05
C ALA A 200 15.54 2.87 -11.07
N GLU A 201 15.14 4.02 -11.60
CA GLU A 201 15.94 4.80 -12.52
C GLU A 201 17.14 5.46 -11.81
N THR A 202 16.98 5.91 -10.56
CA THR A 202 18.11 6.42 -9.76
C THR A 202 19.09 5.32 -9.39
N ALA A 203 18.61 4.11 -9.06
CA ALA A 203 19.44 2.94 -8.79
C ALA A 203 20.20 2.50 -10.05
N ARG A 204 19.55 2.57 -11.23
CA ARG A 204 20.19 2.29 -12.51
C ARG A 204 21.29 3.30 -12.82
N MET A 205 21.01 4.60 -12.63
CA MET A 205 22.00 5.67 -12.80
C MET A 205 23.18 5.53 -11.83
N ALA A 206 22.93 5.14 -10.57
CA ALA A 206 23.99 4.90 -9.59
C ALA A 206 24.88 3.70 -9.99
N GLY A 207 24.27 2.61 -10.46
CA GLY A 207 25.02 1.46 -10.97
C GLY A 207 25.85 1.78 -12.22
N GLN A 208 25.33 2.62 -13.13
CA GLN A 208 26.09 3.08 -14.29
C GLN A 208 27.30 3.92 -13.88
N ARG A 209 27.15 4.84 -12.92
CA ARG A 209 28.27 5.64 -12.39
C ARG A 209 29.36 4.78 -11.75
N GLU A 210 28.97 3.74 -11.01
CA GLU A 210 29.95 2.83 -10.40
C GLU A 210 30.73 2.03 -11.46
N LEU A 211 30.08 1.66 -12.58
CA LEU A 211 30.76 1.03 -13.71
C LEU A 211 31.69 1.99 -14.44
N GLU A 212 31.28 3.25 -14.63
CA GLU A 212 32.12 4.30 -15.21
C GLU A 212 33.36 4.57 -14.35
N GLU A 213 33.19 4.70 -13.03
CA GLU A 213 34.32 4.90 -12.10
C GLU A 213 35.30 3.73 -12.14
N ARG A 214 34.81 2.48 -12.19
CA ARG A 214 35.68 1.29 -12.32
C ARG A 214 36.38 1.22 -13.67
N ALA A 215 35.71 1.59 -14.75
CA ALA A 215 36.31 1.63 -16.08
C ALA A 215 37.43 2.69 -16.16
N VAL A 216 37.20 3.87 -15.57
CA VAL A 216 38.21 4.93 -15.46
C VAL A 216 39.42 4.48 -14.63
N ALA A 217 39.19 3.81 -13.49
CA ALA A 217 40.28 3.30 -12.65
C ALA A 217 41.13 2.24 -13.38
N LEU A 218 40.49 1.28 -14.06
CA LEU A 218 41.19 0.26 -14.85
C LEU A 218 42.00 0.86 -16.00
N LEU A 219 41.41 1.83 -16.73
CA LEU A 219 42.11 2.55 -17.79
C LEU A 219 43.32 3.30 -17.24
N HIS A 220 43.19 3.98 -16.09
CA HIS A 220 44.29 4.71 -15.48
C HIS A 220 45.45 3.78 -15.10
N ASP A 221 45.16 2.63 -14.50
CA ASP A 221 46.17 1.64 -14.13
C ASP A 221 46.88 1.05 -15.35
N THR A 222 46.15 0.74 -16.43
CA THR A 222 46.76 0.24 -17.68
C THR A 222 47.64 1.29 -18.36
N VAL A 223 47.17 2.53 -18.50
CA VAL A 223 47.95 3.62 -19.12
C VAL A 223 49.18 3.96 -18.29
N LEU A 224 49.07 4.01 -16.96
CA LEU A 224 50.21 4.22 -16.07
C LEU A 224 51.22 3.07 -16.15
N ASN A 225 50.74 1.83 -16.21
CA ASN A 225 51.60 0.67 -16.36
C ASN A 225 52.34 0.67 -17.71
N ASP A 226 51.65 0.97 -18.80
CA ASP A 226 52.24 1.05 -20.14
C ASP A 226 53.25 2.20 -20.23
N LEU A 227 52.95 3.36 -19.64
CA LEU A 227 53.90 4.47 -19.53
C LEU A 227 55.11 4.12 -18.65
N ALA A 228 54.94 3.35 -17.58
CA ALA A 228 56.04 2.90 -16.74
C ALA A 228 56.95 1.88 -17.45
N VAL A 229 56.37 1.01 -18.30
CA VAL A 229 57.12 0.09 -19.16
C VAL A 229 57.92 0.88 -20.21
N ILE A 230 57.31 1.88 -20.85
CA ILE A 230 57.98 2.75 -21.83
C ILE A 230 59.11 3.54 -21.15
N ALA A 231 58.87 4.14 -20.00
CA ALA A 231 59.86 4.96 -19.28
C ALA A 231 61.06 4.14 -18.77
N ASN A 232 60.89 2.85 -18.49
CA ASN A 232 61.97 1.95 -18.07
C ASN A 232 62.65 1.20 -19.23
N SER A 233 62.10 1.27 -20.45
CA SER A 233 62.77 0.74 -21.64
C SER A 233 63.96 1.64 -22.00
N LYS A 234 65.17 1.09 -21.93
CA LYS A 234 66.44 1.85 -21.93
C LYS A 234 67.10 1.96 -23.31
N GLU A 235 66.37 1.64 -24.38
CA GLU A 235 66.91 1.54 -25.73
C GLU A 235 65.91 2.15 -26.71
N TYR A 236 66.43 2.93 -27.68
CA TYR A 236 65.67 3.79 -28.59
C TYR A 236 64.36 3.12 -29.06
N LEU A 237 63.22 3.77 -28.76
CA LEU A 237 61.91 3.36 -29.26
C LEU A 237 61.97 3.30 -30.79
N ASP A 238 61.72 2.12 -31.36
CA ASP A 238 61.59 1.94 -32.81
C ASP A 238 60.43 2.80 -33.33
N GLU A 239 60.60 3.40 -34.51
CA GLU A 239 59.67 4.37 -35.12
C GLU A 239 58.25 3.79 -35.24
N ARG A 240 58.15 2.47 -35.44
CA ARG A 240 56.90 1.72 -35.47
C ARG A 240 56.17 1.64 -34.13
N ALA A 241 56.89 1.56 -33.01
CA ALA A 241 56.29 1.55 -31.69
C ALA A 241 55.73 2.94 -31.34
N GLN A 242 56.43 4.00 -31.77
CA GLN A 242 56.00 5.38 -31.60
C GLN A 242 54.72 5.68 -32.40
N GLU A 243 54.63 5.23 -33.66
CA GLU A 243 53.41 5.36 -34.47
C GLU A 243 52.22 4.57 -33.91
N ARG A 244 52.48 3.43 -33.25
CA ARG A 244 51.43 2.63 -32.63
C ARG A 244 50.88 3.32 -31.36
N ILE A 245 51.74 3.82 -30.50
CA ILE A 245 51.34 4.55 -29.28
C ILE A 245 50.59 5.84 -29.66
N LEU A 246 51.04 6.57 -30.68
CA LEU A 246 50.32 7.77 -31.15
C LEU A 246 48.94 7.44 -31.73
N ARG A 247 48.79 6.28 -32.38
CA ARG A 247 47.47 5.80 -32.83
C ARG A 247 46.54 5.44 -31.68
N ASP A 248 47.06 4.74 -30.67
CA ASP A 248 46.25 4.34 -29.51
C ASP A 248 45.83 5.57 -28.68
N ILE A 249 46.70 6.59 -28.54
CA ILE A 249 46.35 7.88 -27.92
C ILE A 249 45.28 8.63 -28.73
N ALA A 250 45.37 8.61 -30.07
CA ALA A 250 44.36 9.24 -30.93
C ALA A 250 43.00 8.52 -30.90
N ALA A 251 43.01 7.19 -30.75
CA ALA A 251 41.79 6.40 -30.59
C ALA A 251 41.11 6.65 -29.24
N VAL A 252 41.88 6.77 -28.16
CA VAL A 252 41.34 7.07 -26.83
C VAL A 252 40.83 8.52 -26.73
N SER A 253 41.51 9.48 -27.35
CA SER A 253 41.08 10.89 -27.35
C SER A 253 39.82 11.13 -28.17
N THR A 254 39.56 10.33 -29.20
CA THR A 254 38.32 10.37 -29.97
C THR A 254 37.16 9.66 -29.28
N ALA A 255 37.42 8.58 -28.53
CA ALA A 255 36.40 7.85 -27.78
C ALA A 255 35.83 8.63 -26.57
N GLN A 256 36.61 9.54 -25.95
CA GLN A 256 36.14 10.35 -24.82
C GLN A 256 35.32 11.59 -25.22
N VAL A 257 35.17 11.90 -26.51
CA VAL A 257 34.59 13.18 -27.00
C VAL A 257 33.16 13.05 -27.56
N GLU A 258 32.56 11.86 -27.64
CA GLU A 258 31.14 11.74 -28.05
C GLU A 258 30.18 11.45 -26.88
N PRO A 259 29.64 12.48 -26.21
CA PRO A 259 28.38 12.35 -25.49
C PRO A 259 27.24 12.51 -26.51
N GLY A 260 26.73 11.38 -27.02
CA GLY A 260 25.40 11.34 -27.64
C GLY A 260 25.27 10.86 -29.08
N ALA A 261 25.95 9.78 -29.48
CA ALA A 261 25.60 9.05 -30.70
C ALA A 261 24.79 7.78 -30.36
N ASP A 262 23.62 7.66 -30.98
CA ASP A 262 22.67 6.55 -30.85
C ASP A 262 23.35 5.18 -30.91
N VAL A 263 22.98 4.31 -29.96
CA VAL A 263 23.38 2.90 -29.91
C VAL A 263 22.70 2.16 -31.06
N ILE A 264 23.34 2.13 -32.22
CA ILE A 264 22.97 1.24 -33.33
C ILE A 264 23.44 -0.18 -32.96
N HIS A 265 22.49 -1.10 -32.83
CA HIS A 265 22.69 -2.54 -32.59
C HIS A 265 23.38 -3.27 -33.78
N GLY A 266 24.64 -2.88 -34.08
CA GLY A 266 25.51 -3.53 -35.06
C GLY A 266 26.97 -3.68 -34.63
N GLY A 267 27.37 -3.07 -33.50
CA GLY A 267 28.78 -3.04 -33.07
C GLY A 267 29.33 -4.40 -32.58
N ALA A 268 28.47 -5.28 -32.04
CA ALA A 268 28.93 -6.55 -31.49
C ALA A 268 29.47 -7.51 -32.55
N GLU A 269 28.89 -7.53 -33.75
CA GLU A 269 29.36 -8.38 -34.85
C GLU A 269 30.62 -7.82 -35.52
N ALA A 270 30.68 -6.49 -35.68
CA ALA A 270 31.86 -5.81 -36.20
C ALA A 270 33.07 -6.00 -35.26
N PHE A 271 32.87 -5.79 -33.96
CA PHE A 271 33.89 -6.00 -32.94
C PHE A 271 34.32 -7.47 -32.86
N ARG A 272 33.38 -8.42 -32.95
CA ARG A 272 33.70 -9.86 -33.00
C ARG A 272 34.55 -10.21 -34.23
N ASN A 273 34.21 -9.68 -35.40
CA ASN A 273 34.97 -9.94 -36.63
C ASN A 273 36.37 -9.32 -36.57
N GLU A 274 36.49 -8.13 -36.00
CA GLU A 274 37.78 -7.47 -35.80
C GLU A 274 38.66 -8.24 -34.79
N LEU A 275 38.08 -8.69 -33.67
CA LEU A 275 38.76 -9.52 -32.68
C LEU A 275 39.22 -10.85 -33.28
N LEU A 276 38.38 -11.51 -34.09
CA LEU A 276 38.72 -12.75 -34.79
C LEU A 276 39.83 -12.55 -35.82
N ALA A 277 39.84 -11.42 -36.53
CA ALA A 277 40.91 -11.09 -37.47
C ALA A 277 42.26 -10.95 -36.75
N VAL A 278 42.27 -10.22 -35.64
CA VAL A 278 43.46 -10.02 -34.79
C VAL A 278 43.93 -11.34 -34.18
N MET A 279 43.04 -12.14 -33.61
CA MET A 279 43.37 -13.48 -33.09
C MET A 279 43.96 -14.40 -34.15
N SER A 280 43.48 -14.31 -35.40
CA SER A 280 44.03 -15.11 -36.50
C SER A 280 45.47 -14.72 -36.82
N ASP A 281 45.80 -13.43 -36.87
CA ASP A 281 47.15 -12.94 -37.19
C ASP A 281 48.16 -13.34 -36.10
N PHE A 282 47.77 -13.29 -34.82
CA PHE A 282 48.61 -13.76 -33.73
C PHE A 282 48.82 -15.29 -33.75
N ARG A 283 47.80 -16.05 -34.16
CA ARG A 283 47.92 -17.51 -34.28
C ARG A 283 48.88 -17.92 -35.40
N TRP A 284 48.90 -17.20 -36.53
CA TRP A 284 49.86 -17.43 -37.62
C TRP A 284 51.31 -17.16 -37.23
N ARG A 285 51.55 -16.38 -36.18
CA ARG A 285 52.88 -16.07 -35.63
C ARG A 285 53.31 -17.02 -34.51
N GLY A 286 52.54 -18.09 -34.24
CA GLY A 286 52.88 -19.11 -33.25
C GLY A 286 52.66 -18.68 -31.79
N LEU A 287 51.90 -17.61 -31.55
CA LEU A 287 51.56 -17.13 -30.20
C LEU A 287 50.22 -17.73 -29.75
N THR A 288 50.20 -18.31 -28.55
CA THR A 288 48.97 -18.77 -27.88
C THR A 288 48.28 -17.60 -27.18
N VAL A 289 47.04 -17.32 -27.56
CA VAL A 289 46.20 -16.28 -26.95
C VAL A 289 45.23 -16.96 -25.96
N GLU A 290 45.45 -16.73 -24.67
CA GLU A 290 44.50 -17.11 -23.61
C GLU A 290 43.55 -15.93 -23.36
N VAL A 291 42.24 -16.13 -23.60
CA VAL A 291 41.22 -15.11 -23.34
C VAL A 291 40.64 -15.36 -21.94
N GLY A 292 41.10 -14.57 -20.96
CA GLY A 292 40.57 -14.58 -19.60
C GLY A 292 39.37 -13.64 -19.46
N GLY A 293 38.16 -14.20 -19.37
CA GLY A 293 36.92 -13.43 -19.18
C GLY A 293 35.67 -14.31 -19.29
N GLY A 294 35.41 -15.12 -18.26
CA GLY A 294 34.16 -15.87 -18.13
C GLY A 294 33.01 -15.01 -17.60
N ASP A 295 31.81 -15.33 -18.07
CA ASP A 295 30.45 -14.94 -17.60
C ASP A 295 29.73 -13.69 -18.15
N ALA A 296 30.27 -12.95 -19.13
CA ALA A 296 29.55 -11.81 -19.73
C ALA A 296 29.01 -12.02 -21.17
N LEU A 297 29.15 -13.23 -21.75
CA LEU A 297 28.69 -13.52 -23.12
C LEU A 297 27.66 -14.65 -23.15
N SER A 298 26.56 -14.48 -22.44
CA SER A 298 25.33 -15.24 -22.68
C SER A 298 24.56 -14.54 -23.79
N ALA A 299 24.79 -14.93 -25.04
CA ALA A 299 23.92 -14.56 -26.14
C ALA A 299 22.67 -15.46 -26.11
N GLU A 300 21.48 -14.87 -26.00
CA GLU A 300 20.21 -15.57 -26.16
C GLU A 300 20.14 -16.20 -27.57
N LEU A 301 20.08 -17.53 -27.64
CA LEU A 301 19.74 -18.23 -28.87
C LEU A 301 18.26 -18.02 -29.18
N ALA A 302 17.97 -17.50 -30.37
CA ALA A 302 16.61 -17.44 -30.90
C ALA A 302 16.03 -18.88 -31.00
N PRO A 303 14.76 -19.09 -30.60
CA PRO A 303 14.16 -20.42 -30.41
C PRO A 303 14.04 -21.28 -31.68
N ALA A 304 14.34 -20.75 -32.87
CA ALA A 304 14.31 -21.50 -34.12
C ALA A 304 15.54 -22.40 -34.34
N ALA A 305 16.66 -22.15 -33.65
CA ALA A 305 17.89 -22.94 -33.81
C ALA A 305 18.02 -24.14 -32.85
N ALA A 306 17.13 -24.26 -31.86
CA ALA A 306 17.16 -25.34 -30.87
C ALA A 306 16.53 -26.67 -31.37
N ALA A 307 15.92 -26.69 -32.56
CA ALA A 307 15.24 -27.86 -33.10
C ALA A 307 16.07 -28.69 -34.10
N ALA A 308 17.35 -28.36 -34.30
CA ALA A 308 18.24 -29.02 -35.27
C ALA A 308 19.51 -29.63 -34.63
N LEU A 309 19.53 -29.77 -33.30
CA LEU A 309 20.52 -30.54 -32.52
C LEU A 309 19.77 -31.59 -31.70
#